data_AF-A0A2T5NII9-F1
#
_entry.id   AF-A0A2T5NII9-F1
#
_cell.length_a   1.000
_cell.length_b   1.000
_cell.length_c   1.000
_cell.angle_alpha   90.00
_cell.angle_beta   90.00
_cell.angle_gamma   90.00
#
_symmetry.space_group_name_H-M   'P 1'
#
loop_
_entity.id
_entity.type
_entity.pdbx_description
1 polymer ?
#
loop_
_entity_poly.entity_id
_entity_poly.type
_entity_poly.pdbx_seq_one_letter_code
_entity_poly.pdbx_strand_id
1 'polypeptide(L)'
;MRQLDFAKSLRRNMTDAEQRLWKRLRAHRLNGEKFRRQQPIGPYIVDFVHFGSRLIIEADGGQHHESRGDAARDAWLQAQGFRVMRFWNNDILHNQDAVLEAIWQALNARTQ
;
A
#
# COMPACT_ATOMS: atom_id res chain seq x y z
N MET A 1 -21.87 -3.31 -7.21
CA MET A 1 -21.49 -2.47 -6.04
C MET A 1 -20.56 -1.36 -6.52
N ARG A 2 -20.79 -0.09 -6.17
CA ARG A 2 -19.87 0.99 -6.57
C ARG A 2 -18.53 0.78 -5.87
N GLN A 3 -17.42 1.03 -6.56
CA GLN A 3 -16.06 0.84 -6.03
C GLN A 3 -15.81 1.60 -4.72
N LEU A 4 -16.46 2.75 -4.52
CA LEU A 4 -16.41 3.52 -3.28
C LEU A 4 -17.05 2.79 -2.09
N ASP A 5 -18.14 2.05 -2.33
CA ASP A 5 -18.82 1.27 -1.28
C ASP A 5 -17.99 0.04 -0.91
N PHE A 6 -17.33 -0.57 -1.90
CA PHE A 6 -16.38 -1.65 -1.66
C PHE A 6 -15.14 -1.17 -0.87
N ALA A 7 -14.57 -0.02 -1.24
CA ALA A 7 -13.47 0.60 -0.48
C ALA A 7 -13.86 0.92 0.97
N LYS A 8 -15.10 1.33 1.23
CA LYS A 8 -15.61 1.51 2.61
C LYS A 8 -15.67 0.20 3.37
N SER A 9 -16.09 -0.89 2.71
CA SER A 9 -16.09 -2.23 3.31
C SER A 9 -14.67 -2.68 3.66
N LEU A 10 -13.73 -2.56 2.73
CA LEU A 10 -12.32 -2.91 2.97
C LEU A 10 -11.71 -2.11 4.13
N ARG A 11 -12.05 -0.82 4.26
CA ARG A 11 -11.63 -0.01 5.42
C ARG A 11 -12.20 -0.50 6.75
N ARG A 12 -13.32 -1.21 6.76
CA ARG A 12 -13.89 -1.79 7.99
C ARG A 12 -13.30 -3.18 8.28
N ASN A 13 -12.89 -3.90 7.23
CA ASN A 13 -12.49 -5.30 7.29
C ASN A 13 -11.02 -5.50 6.86
N MET A 14 -10.12 -4.62 7.31
CA MET A 14 -8.68 -4.79 7.05
C MET A 14 -8.15 -6.03 7.79
N THR A 15 -7.23 -6.73 7.17
CA THR A 15 -6.44 -7.81 7.78
C THR A 15 -5.60 -7.29 8.95
N ASP A 16 -5.10 -8.20 9.79
CA ASP A 16 -4.27 -7.83 10.94
C ASP A 16 -2.97 -7.12 10.53
N ALA A 17 -2.34 -7.54 9.44
CA ALA A 17 -1.16 -6.91 8.88
C ALA A 17 -1.46 -5.47 8.43
N GLU A 18 -2.51 -5.27 7.64
CA GLU A 18 -2.93 -3.93 7.22
C GLU A 18 -3.31 -3.04 8.40
N GLN A 19 -4.03 -3.56 9.40
CA GLN A 19 -4.35 -2.81 10.62
C GLN A 19 -3.09 -2.41 11.38
N ARG A 20 -2.11 -3.31 11.50
CA ARG A 20 -0.83 -3.09 12.15
C ARG A 20 -0.05 -1.99 11.43
N LEU A 21 0.05 -2.04 10.10
CA LEU A 21 0.73 -1.02 9.30
C LEU A 21 -0.02 0.32 9.33
N TRP A 22 -1.35 0.31 9.20
CA TRP A 22 -2.15 1.54 9.22
C TRP A 22 -2.01 2.31 10.53
N LYS A 23 -1.87 1.64 11.68
CA LYS A 23 -1.61 2.30 12.97
C LYS A 23 -0.34 3.15 12.96
N ARG A 24 0.66 2.80 12.14
CA ARG A 24 1.93 3.51 11.99
C ARG A 24 1.90 4.58 10.89
N LEU A 25 1.11 4.38 9.84
CA LEU A 25 1.03 5.34 8.72
C LEU A 25 -0.01 6.44 8.91
N ARG A 26 -1.11 6.16 9.62
CA ARG A 26 -2.23 7.11 9.79
C ARG A 26 -1.82 8.36 10.52
N ALA A 27 -2.59 9.44 10.30
CA ALA A 27 -2.46 10.68 11.05
C ALA A 27 -1.01 11.23 11.05
N HIS A 28 -0.33 11.15 9.90
CA HIS A 28 0.99 11.74 9.70
C HIS A 28 2.08 11.17 10.61
N ARG A 29 1.89 9.95 11.12
CA ARG A 29 2.79 9.33 12.11
C ARG A 29 4.14 8.90 11.56
N LEU A 30 4.24 8.64 10.25
CA LEU A 30 5.52 8.39 9.61
C LEU A 30 6.08 9.74 9.13
N ASN A 31 6.85 10.42 9.98
CA ASN A 31 7.58 11.67 9.67
C ASN A 31 6.73 12.79 9.03
N GLY A 32 5.45 12.91 9.38
CA GLY A 32 4.57 13.94 8.79
C GLY A 32 3.88 13.53 7.49
N GLU A 33 4.22 12.36 6.92
CA GLU A 33 3.79 11.95 5.58
C GLU A 33 2.32 11.52 5.53
N LYS A 34 1.63 11.89 4.43
CA LYS A 34 0.19 11.71 4.31
C LYS A 34 -0.19 10.47 3.51
N PHE A 35 -0.48 9.38 4.23
CA PHE A 35 -0.99 8.15 3.61
C PHE A 35 -2.52 8.11 3.56
N ARG A 36 -3.04 7.48 2.50
CA ARG A 36 -4.43 7.00 2.43
C ARG A 36 -4.44 5.49 2.41
N ARG A 37 -5.53 4.89 2.88
CA ARG A 37 -5.74 3.44 2.86
C ARG A 37 -6.96 3.03 2.03
N GLN A 38 -6.90 1.85 1.44
CA GLN A 38 -7.94 1.23 0.64
C GLN A 38 -8.49 2.24 -0.37
N GLN A 39 -7.58 2.77 -1.18
CA GLN A 39 -7.82 3.91 -2.05
C GLN A 39 -8.13 3.42 -3.47
N PRO A 40 -9.30 3.78 -4.03
CA PRO A 40 -9.55 3.57 -5.46
C PRO A 40 -8.60 4.39 -6.33
N ILE A 41 -7.99 3.73 -7.31
CA ILE A 41 -7.16 4.30 -8.38
C ILE A 41 -7.56 3.60 -9.69
N GLY A 42 -8.34 4.29 -10.53
CA GLY A 42 -8.94 3.71 -11.73
C GLY A 42 -9.73 2.43 -11.41
N PRO A 43 -9.48 1.31 -12.10
CA PRO A 43 -10.22 0.07 -11.87
C PRO A 43 -9.82 -0.67 -10.58
N TYR A 44 -8.73 -0.27 -9.92
CA TYR A 44 -8.18 -0.98 -8.78
C TYR A 44 -8.39 -0.24 -7.46
N ILE A 45 -8.34 -1.00 -6.36
CA ILE A 45 -8.17 -0.46 -5.00
C ILE A 45 -6.81 -0.93 -4.51
N VAL A 46 -6.07 -0.03 -3.87
CA VAL A 46 -4.76 -0.28 -3.31
C VAL A 46 -4.79 -0.15 -1.78
N ASP A 47 -4.01 -0.95 -1.07
CA ASP A 47 -4.09 -1.03 0.40
C ASP A 47 -3.66 0.28 1.04
N PHE A 48 -2.52 0.83 0.59
CA PHE A 48 -2.03 2.14 1.01
C PHE A 48 -1.41 2.92 -0.15
N VAL A 49 -1.50 4.24 -0.09
CA VAL A 49 -0.86 5.11 -1.07
C VAL A 49 -0.39 6.42 -0.45
N HIS A 50 0.82 6.82 -0.84
CA HIS A 50 1.36 8.16 -0.71
C HIS A 50 1.30 8.88 -2.06
N PHE A 51 0.43 9.87 -2.18
CA PHE A 51 0.25 10.60 -3.44
C PHE A 51 1.44 11.51 -3.78
N GLY A 52 2.10 12.10 -2.77
CA GLY A 52 3.22 13.02 -3.00
C GLY A 52 4.39 12.35 -3.73
N SER A 53 4.76 11.15 -3.30
CA SER A 53 5.87 10.37 -3.90
C SER A 53 5.41 9.38 -4.97
N ARG A 54 4.10 9.33 -5.25
CA ARG A 54 3.43 8.30 -6.06
C ARG A 54 3.87 6.88 -5.66
N LEU A 55 3.74 6.55 -4.39
CA LEU A 55 4.12 5.25 -3.83
C LEU A 55 2.88 4.50 -3.34
N ILE A 56 2.69 3.28 -3.82
CA ILE A 56 1.67 2.33 -3.37
C ILE A 56 2.36 1.29 -2.48
N ILE A 57 1.70 0.90 -1.40
CA ILE A 57 2.16 -0.17 -0.51
C ILE A 57 1.03 -1.19 -0.37
N GLU A 58 1.35 -2.46 -0.57
CA GLU A 58 0.42 -3.59 -0.49
C GLU A 58 0.89 -4.59 0.58
N ALA A 59 -0.05 -5.11 1.34
CA ALA A 59 0.21 -6.19 2.30
C ALA A 59 -0.07 -7.54 1.63
N ASP A 60 0.92 -8.42 1.61
CA ASP A 60 0.85 -9.69 0.89
C ASP A 60 0.86 -10.90 1.85
N GLY A 61 -0.12 -11.78 1.71
CA GLY A 61 -0.25 -13.01 2.48
C GLY A 61 0.50 -14.23 1.92
N GLY A 62 1.10 -14.16 0.72
CA GLY A 62 1.62 -15.32 -0.01
C GLY A 62 0.53 -16.13 -0.72
N GLN A 63 0.75 -16.94 -1.76
CA GLN A 63 1.95 -17.48 -2.42
C GLN A 63 1.82 -17.41 -3.96
N HIS A 64 0.94 -16.53 -4.47
CA HIS A 64 0.61 -16.45 -5.89
C HIS A 64 0.80 -15.02 -6.40
N HIS A 65 2.05 -14.57 -6.45
CA HIS A 65 2.38 -13.24 -6.96
C HIS A 65 2.58 -13.20 -8.49
N GLU A 66 2.13 -14.24 -9.19
CA GLU A 66 2.34 -14.43 -10.63
C GLU A 66 1.04 -14.83 -11.36
N SER A 67 -0.12 -14.39 -10.88
CA SER A 67 -1.31 -14.48 -11.72
C SER A 67 -1.23 -13.44 -12.86
N ARG A 68 -1.68 -13.77 -14.08
CA ARG A 68 -1.72 -12.78 -15.19
C ARG A 68 -2.48 -11.50 -14.84
N GLY A 69 -3.42 -11.58 -13.89
CA GLY A 69 -4.16 -10.43 -13.36
C GLY A 69 -3.26 -9.45 -12.59
N ASP A 70 -2.26 -9.94 -11.86
CA ASP A 70 -1.34 -9.10 -11.08
C ASP A 70 -0.38 -8.32 -11.98
N ALA A 71 0.12 -8.94 -13.05
CA ALA A 71 1.00 -8.25 -14.01
C ALA A 71 0.29 -7.10 -14.73
N ALA A 72 -0.96 -7.30 -15.17
CA ALA A 72 -1.75 -6.24 -15.81
C ALA A 72 -2.11 -5.11 -14.84
N ARG A 73 -2.42 -5.45 -13.58
CA ARG A 73 -2.65 -4.48 -12.50
C ARG A 73 -1.41 -3.63 -12.26
N ASP A 74 -0.26 -4.27 -12.05
CA ASP A 74 0.98 -3.57 -11.75
C ASP A 74 1.45 -2.70 -12.91
N ALA A 75 1.38 -3.21 -14.15
CA ALA A 75 1.71 -2.43 -15.35
C ALA A 75 0.81 -1.19 -15.49
N TRP A 76 -0.50 -1.33 -15.23
CA TRP A 76 -1.42 -0.20 -15.30
C TRP A 76 -1.12 0.84 -14.22
N LEU A 77 -0.89 0.42 -12.96
CA LEU A 77 -0.54 1.33 -11.86
C LEU A 77 0.79 2.06 -12.12
N GLN A 78 1.77 1.35 -12.68
CA GLN A 78 3.05 1.93 -13.11
C GLN A 78 2.89 2.92 -14.26
N ALA A 79 2.03 2.62 -15.25
CA ALA A 79 1.69 3.56 -16.32
C ALA A 79 0.98 4.81 -15.77
N GLN A 80 0.29 4.72 -14.64
CA GLN A 80 -0.21 5.88 -13.89
C GLN A 80 0.90 6.57 -13.06
N GLY A 81 2.17 6.23 -13.23
CA GLY A 81 3.32 6.85 -12.57
C GLY A 81 3.53 6.44 -11.10
N PHE A 82 2.84 5.40 -10.63
CA PHE A 82 3.04 4.88 -9.27
C PHE A 82 4.15 3.82 -9.23
N ARG A 83 4.93 3.83 -8.16
CA ARG A 83 5.74 2.68 -7.76
C ARG A 83 4.94 1.83 -6.79
N VAL A 84 5.06 0.51 -6.88
CA VAL A 84 4.37 -0.44 -5.99
C VAL A 84 5.42 -1.16 -5.15
N MET A 85 5.26 -1.13 -3.83
CA MET A 85 6.03 -1.93 -2.88
C MET A 85 5.10 -2.92 -2.20
N ARG A 86 5.56 -4.17 -2.06
CA ARG A 86 4.77 -5.25 -1.46
C ARG A 86 5.55 -5.82 -0.29
N PHE A 87 4.87 -5.99 0.83
CA PHE A 87 5.48 -6.52 2.05
C PHE A 87 4.73 -7.76 2.49
N TRP A 88 5.47 -8.79 2.85
CA TRP A 88 4.89 -9.99 3.44
C TRP A 88 4.21 -9.66 4.76
N ASN A 89 3.03 -10.26 4.98
CA ASN A 89 2.27 -10.09 6.20
C ASN A 89 3.11 -10.40 7.44
N ASN A 90 3.97 -11.43 7.35
CA ASN A 90 4.90 -11.77 8.42
C ASN A 90 5.86 -10.62 8.76
N ASP A 91 6.40 -9.93 7.75
CA ASP A 91 7.29 -8.79 7.98
C ASP A 91 6.54 -7.58 8.56
N ILE A 92 5.32 -7.33 8.09
CA ILE A 92 4.48 -6.26 8.65
C ILE A 92 4.14 -6.53 10.13
N LEU A 93 3.89 -7.79 10.47
CA LEU A 93 3.48 -8.19 11.82
C LEU A 93 4.66 -8.28 12.79
N HIS A 94 5.82 -8.76 12.34
CA HIS A 94 6.95 -9.12 13.21
C HIS A 94 8.20 -8.26 13.01
N ASN A 95 8.40 -7.67 11.82
CA ASN A 95 9.57 -6.86 11.46
C ASN A 95 9.17 -5.43 11.09
N GLN A 96 8.18 -4.87 11.80
CA GLN A 96 7.50 -3.65 11.39
C GLN A 96 8.42 -2.44 11.20
N ASP A 97 9.45 -2.29 12.03
CA ASP A 97 10.36 -1.14 11.93
C ASP A 97 11.21 -1.19 10.64
N ALA A 98 11.61 -2.38 10.19
CA ALA A 98 12.29 -2.55 8.90
C ALA A 98 11.37 -2.20 7.72
N VAL A 99 10.09 -2.58 7.80
CA VAL A 99 9.08 -2.19 6.80
C VAL A 99 8.92 -0.67 6.73
N LEU A 100 8.84 0.00 7.88
CA LEU A 100 8.70 1.46 7.94
C LEU A 100 9.94 2.18 7.41
N GLU A 101 11.13 1.68 7.72
CA GLU A 101 12.39 2.21 7.18
C GLU A 101 12.45 2.08 5.66
N ALA A 102 12.09 0.91 5.11
CA ALA A 102 12.03 0.70 3.66
C ALA A 102 11.03 1.64 2.98
N ILE A 103 9.84 1.85 3.58
CA ILE A 103 8.86 2.83 3.09
C ILE A 103 9.47 4.24 3.11
N TRP A 104 10.10 4.62 4.22
CA TRP A 104 10.69 5.95 4.38
C TRP A 104 11.79 6.22 3.34
N GLN A 105 12.69 5.27 3.13
CA GLN A 105 13.72 5.38 2.09
C GLN A 105 13.10 5.52 0.69
N ALA A 106 12.06 4.72 0.40
CA ALA A 106 11.37 4.78 -0.88
C ALA A 106 10.68 6.13 -1.12
N LEU A 107 10.15 6.79 -0.09
CA LEU A 107 9.56 8.13 -0.21
C LEU A 107 10.59 9.18 -0.64
N ASN A 108 11.84 9.03 -0.18
CA ASN A 108 12.93 10.01 -0.36
C ASN A 108 13.86 9.74 -1.54
N ALA A 109 13.77 8.56 -2.18
CA ALA A 109 14.63 8.15 -3.29
C ALA A 109 14.53 9.00 -4.58
N ARG A 110 13.65 10.02 -4.63
CA ARG A 110 13.51 10.98 -5.75
C ARG A 110 14.05 12.39 -5.43
N THR A 111 14.55 12.60 -4.22
CA THR A 111 14.96 13.92 -3.73
C THR A 111 16.49 14.08 -3.71
N GLN A 112 17.23 13.22 -4.41
CA GLN A 112 18.67 13.36 -4.66
C GLN A 112 18.94 13.58 -6.14
#